data_AF-A0A7R6XPN2-F1
#
_entry.id   AF-A0A7R6XPN2-F1
#
_cell.length_a   1.000
_cell.length_b   1.000
_cell.length_c   1.000
_cell.angle_alpha   90.00
_cell.angle_beta   90.00
_cell.angle_gamma   90.00
#
_symmetry.space_group_name_H-M   'P 1'
#
loop_
_entity.id
_entity.type
_entity.pdbx_description
1 polymer ?
#
loop_
_entity_poly.entity_id
_entity_poly.type
_entity_poly.pdbx_seq_one_letter_code
_entity_poly.pdbx_strand_id
1 'polypeptide(L)'
;MQIVERFQLSGRGLVVICDRPTDFPAGGNLKATIARPDGSKVITTASKEYGYRSEPPHEFEAFVLKGLDLSDVPDGSAVEFGL
;
A
#
# COMPACT_ATOMS: atom_id res chain seq x y z
N MET A 1 2.81 -8.77 -1.75
CA MET A 1 3.78 -7.95 -1.00
C MET A 1 3.27 -7.77 0.42
N GLN A 2 4.12 -7.90 1.44
CA GLN A 2 3.64 -7.82 2.84
C GLN A 2 3.47 -6.36 3.25
N ILE A 3 2.38 -6.06 3.96
CA ILE A 3 2.17 -4.75 4.58
C ILE A 3 2.82 -4.80 5.96
N VAL A 4 3.90 -4.04 6.14
CA VAL A 4 4.69 -4.02 7.38
C VAL A 4 4.29 -2.90 8.33
N GLU A 5 3.65 -1.86 7.81
CA GLU A 5 3.11 -0.74 8.60
C GLU A 5 1.90 -0.13 7.90
N ARG A 6 0.96 0.41 8.69
CA ARG A 6 -0.27 1.04 8.19
C ARG A 6 -0.73 2.16 9.11
N PHE A 7 -1.09 3.29 8.52
CA PHE A 7 -1.59 4.43 9.30
C PHE A 7 -2.54 5.29 8.47
N GLN A 8 -3.51 5.89 9.14
CA GLN A 8 -4.47 6.79 8.50
C GLN A 8 -3.87 8.20 8.42
N LEU A 9 -3.86 8.78 7.21
CA LEU A 9 -3.62 10.21 7.03
C LEU A 9 -4.95 10.92 6.81
N SER A 10 -5.35 11.74 7.78
CA SER A 10 -6.55 12.58 7.71
C SER A 10 -6.58 13.39 6.41
N GLY A 11 -7.65 13.22 5.63
CA GLY A 11 -7.85 13.90 4.35
C GLY A 11 -7.09 13.31 3.15
N ARG A 12 -6.29 12.24 3.31
CA ARG A 12 -5.55 11.60 2.20
C ARG A 12 -5.94 10.15 1.94
N GLY A 13 -6.20 9.38 3.00
CA GLY A 13 -6.53 7.96 2.95
C GLY A 13 -5.64 7.12 3.88
N LEU A 14 -5.76 5.80 3.73
CA LEU A 14 -4.92 4.84 4.44
C LEU A 14 -3.57 4.72 3.73
N VAL A 15 -2.47 4.90 4.45
CA VAL A 15 -1.12 4.62 3.96
C VAL A 15 -0.71 3.22 4.39
N VAL A 16 -0.10 2.47 3.47
CA VAL A 16 0.53 1.18 3.75
C VAL A 16 1.99 1.22 3.33
N ILE A 17 2.86 0.70 4.19
CA ILE A 17 4.28 0.47 3.90
C ILE A 17 4.47 -1.00 3.58
N CYS A 18 5.15 -1.27 2.48
CA CYS A 18 5.30 -2.60 1.92
C CYS A 18 6.76 -3.05 1.92
N ASP A 19 6.99 -4.35 2.09
CA ASP A 19 8.32 -4.98 2.31
C ASP A 19 9.25 -5.04 1.10
N ARG A 20 8.85 -4.51 -0.07
CA ARG A 20 9.62 -4.63 -1.31
C ARG A 20 9.47 -3.38 -2.19
N PRO A 21 10.52 -3.05 -2.98
CA PRO A 21 10.44 -2.01 -3.99
C PRO A 21 9.65 -2.47 -5.23
N THR A 22 9.16 -1.50 -6.00
CA THR A 22 8.43 -1.72 -7.26
C THR A 22 8.84 -0.70 -8.32
N ASP A 23 8.64 -1.04 -9.59
CA ASP A 23 8.90 -0.13 -10.71
C ASP A 23 7.71 0.78 -11.05
N PHE A 24 6.65 0.77 -10.23
CA PHE A 24 5.49 1.62 -10.49
C PHE A 24 5.86 3.11 -10.39
N PRO A 25 5.30 3.96 -11.28
CA PRO A 25 5.50 5.40 -11.20
C PRO A 25 4.76 5.97 -9.97
N ALA A 26 5.40 6.93 -9.30
CA ALA A 26 4.76 7.67 -8.22
C ALA A 26 3.56 8.48 -8.74
N GLY A 27 2.50 8.57 -7.95
CA GLY A 27 1.26 9.26 -8.31
C GLY A 27 0.37 8.54 -9.33
N GLY A 28 0.80 7.38 -9.86
CA GLY A 28 -0.05 6.53 -10.70
C GLY A 28 -1.22 5.94 -9.91
N ASN A 29 -2.33 5.64 -10.59
CA ASN A 29 -3.43 4.86 -10.03
C ASN A 29 -3.19 3.38 -10.38
N LEU A 30 -3.07 2.55 -9.36
CA LEU A 30 -2.88 1.11 -9.47
C LEU A 30 -4.11 0.40 -8.92
N LYS A 31 -4.53 -0.70 -9.55
CA LYS A 31 -5.50 -1.59 -8.92
C LYS A 31 -4.78 -2.36 -7.82
N ALA A 32 -5.29 -2.31 -6.60
CA ALA A 32 -4.74 -3.03 -5.47
C ALA A 32 -5.74 -4.06 -4.95
N THR A 33 -5.25 -5.26 -4.68
CA THR A 33 -6.01 -6.30 -3.99
C THR A 33 -5.36 -6.54 -2.64
N ILE A 34 -6.10 -6.24 -1.57
CA ILE A 34 -5.71 -6.52 -0.19
C ILE A 34 -6.19 -7.91 0.18
N ALA A 35 -5.27 -8.80 0.53
CA ALA A 35 -5.56 -10.09 1.14
C ALA A 35 -5.48 -9.94 2.66
N ARG A 36 -6.60 -10.21 3.35
CA ARG A 36 -6.70 -10.12 4.80
C ARG A 36 -6.35 -11.46 5.46
N PRO A 37 -5.91 -11.46 6.73
CA PRO A 37 -5.58 -12.69 7.47
C PRO A 37 -6.75 -13.67 7.61
N ASP A 38 -7.99 -13.18 7.60
CA ASP A 38 -9.21 -14.00 7.65
C ASP A 38 -9.52 -14.70 6.30
N GLY A 39 -8.68 -14.49 5.28
CA GLY A 39 -8.83 -15.05 3.94
C GLY A 39 -9.71 -14.22 3.01
N SER A 40 -10.38 -13.19 3.50
CA SER A 40 -11.16 -12.27 2.68
C SER A 40 -10.26 -11.34 1.86
N LYS A 41 -10.82 -10.77 0.79
CA LYS A 41 -10.11 -9.86 -0.10
C LYS A 41 -10.91 -8.59 -0.34
N VAL A 42 -10.20 -7.46 -0.44
CA VAL A 42 -10.78 -6.17 -0.82
C VAL A 42 -9.99 -5.57 -1.96
N ILE A 43 -10.71 -5.04 -2.94
CA ILE A 43 -10.12 -4.38 -4.10
C ILE A 43 -10.29 -2.88 -3.92
N THR A 44 -9.22 -2.14 -4.20
CA THR A 44 -9.20 -0.69 -4.12
C THR A 44 -8.28 -0.10 -5.20
N THR A 45 -8.25 1.22 -5.29
CA THR A 45 -7.23 1.97 -6.01
C THR A 45 -6.13 2.36 -5.03
N ALA A 46 -4.88 2.10 -5.40
CA ALA A 46 -3.71 2.57 -4.70
C ALA A 46 -2.97 3.63 -5.51
N SER A 47 -2.25 4.51 -4.83
CA SER A 47 -1.27 5.39 -5.45
C SER A 47 0.06 5.29 -4.73
N LYS A 48 1.13 5.11 -5.48
CA LYS A 48 2.49 5.09 -4.92
C LYS A 48 2.87 6.48 -4.48
N GLU A 49 3.27 6.62 -3.21
CA GLU A 49 3.78 7.88 -2.69
C GLU A 49 5.17 8.16 -3.25
N TYR A 50 5.53 9.43 -3.38
CA TYR A 50 6.89 9.82 -3.74
C TYR A 50 7.84 9.44 -2.60
N GLY A 51 8.49 8.28 -2.74
CA GLY A 51 9.62 7.91 -1.90
C GLY A 51 10.79 8.84 -2.19
N TYR A 52 11.41 9.39 -1.15
CA TYR A 52 12.74 9.96 -1.27
C TYR A 52 13.66 8.84 -1.75
N ARG A 53 14.19 8.94 -2.98
CA ARG A 53 15.22 8.01 -3.46
C ARG A 53 16.48 8.30 -2.66
N SER A 54 16.68 7.59 -1.56
CA SER A 54 17.99 7.51 -0.94
C SER A 54 18.83 6.44 -1.65
N GLU A 55 20.14 6.64 -1.65
CA GLU A 55 21.09 5.58 -1.97
C GLU A 55 21.66 5.05 -0.64
N PRO A 56 21.58 3.74 -0.35
CA PRO A 56 20.98 2.67 -1.17
C PRO A 56 19.45 2.71 -1.21
N PRO A 57 18.80 2.15 -2.26
CA PRO A 57 17.35 2.17 -2.39
C PRO A 57 16.70 1.54 -1.16
N HIS A 58 15.72 2.24 -0.59
CA HIS A 58 14.94 1.73 0.52
C HIS A 58 14.27 0.40 0.14
N GLU A 59 14.34 -0.57 1.04
CA GLU A 59 13.65 -1.87 0.88
C GLU A 59 12.13 -1.74 0.98
N PHE A 60 11.65 -0.58 1.46
CA PHE A 60 10.24 -0.33 1.72
C PHE A 60 9.64 0.74 0.80
N GLU A 61 8.38 0.54 0.42
CA GLU A 61 7.62 1.51 -0.37
C GLU A 61 6.27 1.82 0.27
N ALA A 62 5.86 3.09 0.11
CA ALA A 62 4.60 3.60 0.64
C ALA A 62 3.55 3.75 -0.46
N PHE A 63 2.32 3.35 -0.16
CA PHE A 63 1.16 3.51 -1.03
C PHE A 63 -0.03 4.06 -0.25
N VAL A 64 -0.81 4.94 -0.87
CA VAL A 64 -2.11 5.39 -0.35
C VAL A 64 -3.22 4.55 -0.98
N LEU A 65 -4.01 3.89 -0.14
CA LEU A 65 -5.21 3.15 -0.52
C LEU A 65 -6.43 4.08 -0.43
N LYS A 66 -7.21 4.17 -1.51
CA LYS A 66 -8.36 5.08 -1.61
C LYS A 66 -9.63 4.43 -1.08
N GLY A 67 -10.36 5.17 -0.26
CA GLY A 67 -11.65 4.71 0.27
C GLY A 67 -11.58 3.53 1.25
N LEU A 68 -10.37 3.17 1.71
CA LEU A 68 -10.17 2.23 2.80
C LEU A 68 -9.74 2.97 4.07
N ASP A 69 -10.08 2.40 5.22
CA ASP A 69 -9.57 2.82 6.51
C ASP A 69 -8.74 1.72 7.19
N LEU A 70 -8.17 2.04 8.36
CA LEU A 70 -7.34 1.10 9.11
C LEU A 70 -8.03 -0.24 9.42
N SER A 71 -9.35 -0.25 9.62
CA SER A 71 -10.09 -1.49 9.90
C SER A 71 -10.23 -2.39 8.67
N ASP A 72 -10.19 -1.80 7.47
CA ASP A 72 -10.20 -2.56 6.22
C ASP A 72 -8.90 -3.30 5.93
N VAL A 73 -7.81 -2.93 6.60
CA VAL A 73 -6.49 -3.54 6.42
C VAL A 73 -5.95 -3.92 7.79
N PRO A 74 -6.33 -5.09 8.34
CA PRO A 74 -5.80 -5.58 9.61
C PRO A 74 -4.30 -5.89 9.52
N ASP A 75 -3.64 -6.00 10.68
CA ASP A 75 -2.23 -6.46 10.74
C ASP A 75 -2.06 -7.84 10.13
N GLY A 76 -0.96 -8.06 9.42
CA GLY A 76 -0.70 -9.30 8.67
C GLY A 76 -1.38 -9.36 7.30
N SER A 77 -2.03 -8.28 6.86
CA SER A 77 -2.53 -8.18 5.49
C SER A 77 -1.39 -8.09 4.47
N ALA A 78 -1.67 -8.52 3.24
CA ALA A 78 -0.79 -8.39 2.10
C ALA A 78 -1.47 -7.65 0.95
N VAL A 79 -0.68 -7.00 0.09
CA VAL A 79 -1.16 -6.32 -1.11
C VAL A 79 -0.56 -6.91 -2.39
N GLU A 80 -1.41 -7.02 -3.40
CA GLU A 80 -1.04 -7.31 -4.78
C GLU A 80 -1.46 -6.14 -5.67
N PHE A 81 -0.55 -5.66 -6.52
CA PHE A 81 -0.82 -4.58 -7.45
C PHE A 81 -0.98 -5.13 -8.87
N GLY A 82 -2.01 -4.65 -9.56
CA GLY A 82 -2.23 -4.85 -10.99
C GLY A 82 -2.16 -3.52 -11.75
N LEU A 83 -1.71 -3.60 -12.99
CA LEU A 83 -1.84 -2.53 -13.99
C LEU A 83 -3.29 -2.39 -14.47
#